data_AF-A0A930A941-F1
#
_entry.id   AF-A0A930A941-F1
#
_cell.length_a   1.000
_cell.length_b   1.000
_cell.length_c   1.000
_cell.angle_alpha   90.00
_cell.angle_beta   90.00
_cell.angle_gamma   90.00
#
_symmetry.space_group_name_H-M   'P 1'
#
loop_
_entity.id
_entity.type
_entity.pdbx_description
1 polymer ?
#
loop_
_entity_poly.entity_id
_entity_poly.type
_entity_poly.pdbx_seq_one_letter_code
_entity_poly.pdbx_strand_id
1 'polypeptide(L)' 'MSKVISVNSGSSSLKFQLFDMPSETVLTSGQAERIGQQMGAFTIKYNGKKETVELPI' A
#
# COMPACT_ATOMS: atom_id res chain seq x y z
N MET A 1 -15.07 16.87 -2.33
CA MET A 1 -14.84 15.43 -2.05
C MET A 1 -13.39 15.15 -2.40
N SER A 2 -12.55 14.84 -1.42
CA SER A 2 -11.10 14.78 -1.61
C SER A 2 -10.60 13.37 -1.35
N LYS A 3 -9.78 12.86 -2.26
CA LYS A 3 -9.07 11.60 -2.07
C LYS A 3 -7.69 11.92 -1.56
N VAL A 4 -7.37 11.43 -0.36
CA VAL A 4 -6.09 11.72 0.32
C VAL A 4 -5.32 10.42 0.44
N ILE A 5 -4.08 10.39 -0.04
CA ILE A 5 -3.18 9.26 0.17
C ILE A 5 -2.20 9.58 1.29
N SER A 6 -2.16 8.71 2.31
CA SER A 6 -1.11 8.72 3.32
C SER A 6 -0.04 7.73 2.92
N VAL A 7 1.22 8.15 2.97
CA VAL A 7 2.39 7.33 2.62
C VAL A 7 3.38 7.37 3.78
N ASN A 8 3.81 6.19 4.21
CA ASN A 8 4.92 5.99 5.14
C ASN A 8 6.03 5.23 4.39
N SER A 9 7.18 5.87 4.23
CA SER A 9 8.33 5.30 3.53
C SER A 9 9.46 5.00 4.52
N GLY A 10 9.87 3.74 4.58
CA GLY A 10 11.14 3.31 5.13
C GLY A 10 12.22 3.22 4.05
N SER A 11 13.44 2.82 4.42
CA SER A 11 14.57 2.66 3.49
C SER A 11 14.39 1.49 2.50
N SER A 12 13.59 0.48 2.86
CA SER A 12 13.30 -0.70 2.03
C SER A 12 11.81 -1.11 2.09
N SER A 13 10.95 -0.19 2.50
CA SER A 13 9.51 -0.43 2.60
C SER A 13 8.69 0.82 2.31
N LEU A 14 7.47 0.63 1.81
CA LEU A 14 6.51 1.70 1.58
C LEU A 14 5.15 1.19 2.00
N LYS A 15 4.47 1.87 2.92
CA LYS A 15 3.08 1.61 3.31
C LYS A 15 2.22 2.77 2.87
N PHE A 16 1.03 2.49 2.37
CA PHE A 16 0.10 3.53 1.95
C PHE A 16 -1.36 3.19 2.25
N GLN A 17 -2.17 4.22 2.43
CA GLN A 17 -3.63 4.13 2.53
C GLN A 17 -4.27 5.27 1.77
N LEU A 18 -5.32 4.98 1.00
CA LEU A 18 -6.14 5.98 0.32
C LEU A 18 -7.44 6.19 1.10
N PHE A 19 -7.68 7.43 1.50
CA PHE A 19 -8.85 7.85 2.24
C PHE A 19 -9.83 8.60 1.34
N ASP A 20 -11.11 8.37 1.55
CA ASP A 20 -12.18 9.29 1.17
C ASP A 20 -12.42 10.27 2.32
N MET A 21 -12.22 11.56 2.09
CA MET A 21 -12.35 12.60 3.11
C MET A 21 -13.59 13.48 2.88
N PRO A 22 -14.30 13.88 3.96
CA PRO A 22 -13.89 13.83 5.38
C PRO A 22 -14.33 12.59 6.16
N SER A 23 -14.93 11.58 5.52
CA SER A 23 -15.44 10.39 6.22
C SER A 23 -14.34 9.46 6.76
N GLU A 24 -13.07 9.72 6.43
CA GLU A 24 -11.91 8.90 6.79
C GLU A 24 -12.04 7.44 6.32
N THR A 25 -12.88 7.20 5.31
CA THR A 25 -13.11 5.84 4.81
C THR A 25 -11.90 5.37 4.02
N VAL A 26 -11.30 4.25 4.43
CA VAL A 26 -10.19 3.64 3.70
C VAL A 26 -10.71 2.93 2.45
N LEU A 27 -10.35 3.45 1.28
CA LEU A 27 -10.71 2.87 -0.02
C LEU A 27 -9.72 1.76 -0.43
N THR A 28 -8.44 1.96 -0.11
CA THR A 28 -7.40 0.95 -0.37
C THR A 28 -6.25 1.11 0.60
N SER A 29 -5.51 0.02 0.80
CA SER A 29 -4.26 0.05 1.54
C SER A 29 -3.27 -0.90 0.88
N GLY A 30 -1.99 -0.59 0.98
CA GLY A 30 -0.98 -1.50 0.50
C GLY A 30 0.37 -1.29 1.16
N GLN A 31 1.25 -2.25 0.92
CA GLN A 31 2.62 -2.22 1.36
C GLN A 31 3.54 -2.87 0.35
N ALA A 32 4.68 -2.25 0.09
CA ALA A 32 5.84 -2.84 -0.54
C ALA A 32 6.89 -3.09 0.53
N GLU A 33 7.47 -4.28 0.56
CA GLU A 33 8.49 -4.70 1.52
C GLU A 33 9.68 -5.33 0.81
N ARG A 34 10.87 -5.18 1.42
CA ARG A 34 12.14 -5.71 0.93
C ARG A 34 12.51 -5.13 -0.45
N ILE A 35 12.19 -3.85 -0.67
CA ILE A 35 12.58 -3.11 -1.88
C ILE A 35 14.11 -3.12 -1.98
N GLY A 36 14.63 -3.42 -3.18
CA GLY A 36 16.06 -3.55 -3.47
C GLY A 36 16.67 -4.91 -3.11
N GLN A 37 15.87 -5.89 -2.67
CA GLN A 37 16.32 -7.27 -2.44
C GLN A 37 15.98 -8.16 -3.65
N GLN A 38 16.59 -9.34 -3.72
CA GLN A 38 16.35 -10.31 -4.80
C GLN A 38 14.87 -10.77 -4.88
N MET A 39 14.16 -10.70 -3.76
CA MET A 39 12.75 -11.06 -3.66
C MET A 39 12.04 -10.12 -2.69
N GLY A 40 11.23 -9.21 -3.24
CA GLY A 40 10.34 -8.35 -2.50
C GLY A 40 8.90 -8.86 -2.51
N ALA A 41 8.05 -8.18 -1.75
CA ALA A 41 6.62 -8.47 -1.71
C ALA A 41 5.82 -7.18 -1.81
N PHE A 42 4.86 -7.15 -2.73
CA PHE A 42 3.85 -6.11 -2.81
C PHE A 42 2.50 -6.69 -2.40
N THR A 43 1.84 -6.08 -1.42
CA THR A 43 0.51 -6.46 -0.97
C THR A 43 -0.44 -5.28 -1.11
N ILE A 44 -1.62 -5.51 -1.68
CA ILE A 44 -2.68 -4.51 -1.79
C ILE A 44 -4.02 -5.09 -1.32
N LYS A 45 -4.81 -4.26 -0.65
CA LYS A 45 -6.18 -4.55 -0.22
C LYS A 45 -7.13 -3.55 -0.87
N TYR A 46 -8.11 -4.05 -1.60
CA TYR A 46 -9.11 -3.24 -2.29
C TYR A 46 -10.41 -4.05 -2.43
N ASN A 47 -11.57 -3.43 -2.30
CA ASN A 47 -12.89 -4.08 -2.46
C ASN A 47 -13.03 -5.42 -1.69
N GLY A 48 -12.48 -5.51 -0.48
CA GLY A 48 -12.48 -6.73 0.33
C GLY A 48 -11.52 -7.84 -0.13
N LYS A 49 -10.84 -7.66 -1.27
CA LYS A 49 -9.79 -8.56 -1.76
C LYS A 49 -8.43 -8.17 -1.18
N LYS A 50 -7.59 -9.18 -1.00
CA LYS A 50 -6.16 -9.02 -0.67
C LYS A 50 -5.36 -9.77 -1.72
N GLU A 51 -4.46 -9.07 -2.39
CA GLU A 51 -3.54 -9.64 -3.36
C GLU A 51 -2.12 -9.41 -2.88
N THR A 52 -1.27 -10.43 -3.03
CA THR A 52 0.15 -10.36 -2.73
C THR A 52 0.90 -10.91 -3.93
N VAL A 53 1.89 -10.16 -4.40
CA VAL A 53 2.78 -10.57 -5.48
C VAL A 53 4.21 -10.55 -4.94
N GLU A 54 4.90 -11.67 -5.09
CA GLU A 54 6.33 -11.79 -4.80
C GLU A 54 7.10 -11.66 -6.10
N LEU A 55 7.94 -10.63 -6.17
CA LEU A 55 8.75 -10.31 -7.33
C LEU A 55 9.96 -9.48 -6.89
N PRO A 56 11.02 -9.36 -7.70
CA PRO A 56 12.04 -8.34 -7.47
C PRO A 56 11.38 -6.94 -7.55
N ILE A 57 11.49 -6.15 -6.48
CA ILE A 57 10.90 -4.79 -6.35
C ILE A 57 11.98 -3.82 -5.90
#